data_AF-A0A0L0F8Q3-F1
#
_entry.id   AF-A0A0L0F8Q3-F1
#
_cell.length_a   1.000
_cell.length_b   1.000
_cell.length_c   1.000
_cell.angle_alpha   90.00
_cell.angle_beta   90.00
_cell.angle_gamma   90.00
#
_symmetry.space_group_name_H-M   'P 1'
#
loop_
_entity.id
_entity.type
_entity.pdbx_description
1 polymer ?
#
loop_
_entity_poly.entity_id
_entity_poly.type
_entity_poly.pdbx_seq_one_letter_code
_entity_poly.pdbx_strand_id
1 'polypeptide(L)'
;MYSGRYERVVKSRETRITGFVTHILIGLSILAKDILNKIPVSVLWGFLLYLGLTSLDGNQMWERVLLLFTQEEKYPPNHYVRRVPIKKIHLYTLLQVVLLVILWFVK
;
A
#
# COMPACT_ATOMS: atom_id res chain seq x y z
N MET A 1 27.46 -4.60 -14.69
CA MET A 1 26.35 -5.58 -14.68
C MET A 1 25.32 -5.16 -13.64
N TYR A 2 24.51 -4.13 -13.94
CA TYR A 2 23.39 -3.68 -13.11
C TYR A 2 22.21 -3.38 -14.05
N SER A 3 21.53 -4.43 -14.50
CA SER A 3 20.26 -4.29 -15.22
C SER A 3 19.13 -4.28 -14.17
N GLY A 4 18.99 -3.15 -13.47
CA GLY A 4 17.78 -2.89 -12.70
C GLY A 4 16.68 -2.55 -13.68
N ARG A 5 15.73 -3.46 -13.89
CA ARG A 5 14.51 -3.19 -14.67
C ARG A 5 13.76 -2.06 -13.97
N TYR A 6 13.83 -0.85 -14.48
CA TYR A 6 12.97 0.25 -14.03
C TYR A 6 11.54 -0.13 -14.41
N GLU A 7 10.73 -0.46 -13.40
CA GLU A 7 9.32 -0.74 -13.58
C GLU A 7 8.63 0.58 -13.95
N ARG A 8 8.33 0.74 -15.24
CA ARG A 8 7.66 1.91 -15.76
C ARG A 8 6.16 1.63 -15.75
N VAL A 9 5.41 2.41 -14.99
CA VAL A 9 3.94 2.41 -15.09
C VAL A 9 3.57 2.93 -16.48
N VAL A 10 3.20 2.02 -17.38
CA VAL A 10 2.89 2.35 -18.78
C VAL A 10 1.49 2.95 -18.89
N LYS A 11 0.49 2.32 -18.26
CA LYS A 11 -0.90 2.74 -18.35
C LYS A 11 -1.75 2.06 -17.28
N SER A 12 -2.63 2.84 -16.63
CA SER A 12 -3.76 2.29 -15.87
C SER A 12 -4.93 1.99 -16.82
N ARG A 13 -5.52 0.79 -16.69
CA ARG A 13 -6.73 0.44 -17.44
C ARG A 13 -7.96 0.96 -16.70
N GLU A 14 -8.50 2.07 -17.16
CA GLU A 14 -9.82 2.53 -16.73
C GLU A 14 -10.87 1.54 -17.21
N THR A 15 -11.47 0.79 -16.28
CA THR A 15 -12.49 -0.21 -16.58
C THR A 15 -13.79 0.17 -15.86
N ARG A 16 -14.82 0.52 -16.63
CA ARG A 16 -16.17 0.81 -16.09
C ARG A 16 -16.97 -0.47 -15.85
N ILE A 17 -16.67 -1.51 -16.62
CA ILE A 17 -17.38 -2.79 -16.60
C ILE A 17 -17.04 -3.58 -15.32
N THR A 18 -15.80 -3.49 -14.82
CA THR A 18 -15.35 -4.19 -13.60
C THR A 18 -16.17 -3.78 -12.38
N GLY A 19 -16.40 -2.47 -12.21
CA GLY A 19 -17.28 -1.94 -11.16
C GLY A 19 -18.71 -2.44 -11.31
N PHE A 20 -19.30 -2.36 -12.50
CA PHE A 20 -20.68 -2.81 -12.77
C PHE A 20 -20.86 -4.31 -12.47
N VAL A 21 -19.95 -5.15 -12.96
CA VAL A 21 -19.98 -6.61 -12.71
C VAL A 21 -19.82 -6.91 -11.22
N THR A 22 -18.93 -6.20 -10.51
CA THR A 22 -18.73 -6.41 -9.06
C THR A 22 -20.02 -6.15 -8.28
N HIS A 23 -20.76 -5.08 -8.59
CA HIS A 23 -22.02 -4.78 -7.91
C HIS A 23 -23.10 -5.83 -8.19
N ILE A 24 -23.19 -6.33 -9.42
CA ILE A 24 -24.10 -7.44 -9.77
C ILE A 24 -23.73 -8.70 -8.98
N LEU A 25 -22.44 -9.05 -8.91
CA LEU A 25 -21.97 -10.22 -8.16
C LEU A 25 -22.24 -10.09 -6.65
N ILE A 26 -22.12 -8.89 -6.08
CA ILE A 26 -22.51 -8.62 -4.69
C ILE A 26 -24.02 -8.87 -4.51
N GLY A 27 -24.87 -8.43 -5.44
CA GLY A 27 -26.31 -8.72 -5.40
C GLY A 27 -26.64 -10.22 -5.52
N LEU A 28 -25.95 -10.93 -6.42
CA LEU A 28 -26.12 -12.38 -6.62
C LEU A 28 -25.57 -13.22 -5.46
N SER A 29 -24.70 -12.66 -4.61
CA SER A 29 -24.11 -13.37 -3.47
C SER A 29 -25.15 -13.93 -2.49
N ILE A 30 -26.33 -13.32 -2.41
CA ILE A 30 -27.45 -13.78 -1.57
C ILE A 30 -27.92 -15.17 -2.02
N LEU A 31 -27.96 -15.43 -3.33
CA LEU A 31 -28.39 -16.71 -3.91
C LEU A 31 -27.28 -17.78 -3.80
N ALA A 32 -26.02 -17.36 -3.73
CA ALA A 32 -24.86 -18.25 -3.69
C ALA A 32 -24.40 -18.62 -2.26
N LYS A 33 -25.23 -18.39 -1.24
CA LYS A 33 -24.90 -18.55 0.18
C LYS A 33 -24.29 -19.93 0.53
N ASP A 34 -24.83 -21.02 -0.02
CA ASP A 34 -24.35 -22.39 0.25
C ASP A 34 -22.93 -22.64 -0.25
N ILE A 35 -22.50 -21.91 -1.27
CA ILE A 35 -21.12 -21.96 -1.80
C ILE A 35 -20.23 -21.07 -0.94
N LEU A 36 -20.67 -19.84 -0.62
CA LEU A 36 -19.91 -18.89 0.18
C LEU A 36 -19.62 -19.42 1.59
N ASN A 37 -20.54 -20.17 2.19
CA ASN A 37 -20.35 -20.78 3.52
C ASN A 37 -19.23 -21.85 3.55
N LYS A 38 -18.81 -22.38 2.39
CA LYS A 38 -17.68 -23.32 2.33
C LYS A 38 -16.34 -22.61 2.47
N ILE A 39 -16.30 -21.29 2.28
CA ILE A 39 -15.08 -20.50 2.38
C ILE A 39 -14.88 -20.15 3.87
N PRO A 40 -13.80 -20.65 4.50
CA PRO A 40 -13.54 -20.32 5.89
C PRO A 40 -13.19 -18.84 6.03
N VAL A 41 -13.70 -18.20 7.08
CA VAL A 41 -13.49 -16.77 7.35
C VAL A 41 -12.00 -16.42 7.49
N SER A 42 -11.15 -17.38 7.88
CA SER A 42 -9.70 -17.23 7.93
C SER A 42 -9.08 -16.78 6.60
N VAL A 43 -9.63 -17.23 5.46
CA VAL A 43 -9.13 -16.83 4.13
C VAL A 43 -9.44 -15.36 3.86
N LEU A 44 -10.59 -14.85 4.31
CA LEU A 44 -10.95 -13.44 4.16
C LEU A 44 -10.02 -12.54 4.98
N TRP A 45 -9.62 -12.95 6.19
CA TRP A 45 -8.62 -12.25 6.97
C TRP A 45 -7.27 -12.20 6.27
N GLY A 46 -6.84 -13.31 5.64
CA GLY A 46 -5.63 -13.36 4.83
C GLY A 46 -5.69 -12.42 3.61
N PHE A 47 -6.83 -12.42 2.90
CA PHE A 47 -7.06 -11.51 1.79
C PHE A 47 -7.08 -10.04 2.23
N LEU A 48 -7.73 -9.72 3.35
CA LEU A 48 -7.76 -8.38 3.92
C LEU A 48 -6.36 -7.90 4.32
N LEU A 49 -5.55 -8.78 4.93
CA LEU A 49 -4.16 -8.48 5.28
C LEU A 49 -3.31 -8.24 4.03
N TYR A 50 -3.48 -9.05 2.98
CA TYR A 50 -2.79 -8.83 1.71
C TYR A 50 -3.17 -7.47 1.10
N LEU A 51 -4.47 -7.14 1.04
CA LEU A 51 -4.93 -5.84 0.57
C LEU A 51 -4.33 -4.69 1.39
N GLY A 52 -4.33 -4.82 2.72
CA GLY A 52 -3.72 -3.86 3.63
C GLY A 52 -2.25 -3.63 3.33
N LEU A 53 -1.45 -4.70 3.20
CA LEU A 53 -0.02 -4.59 2.87
C LEU A 53 0.21 -3.99 1.48
N THR A 54 -0.52 -4.42 0.45
CA THR A 54 -0.38 -3.85 -0.91
C THR A 54 -0.84 -2.40 -0.98
N SER A 55 -1.74 -1.95 -0.11
CA SER A 55 -2.18 -0.55 -0.08
C SER A 55 -1.10 0.42 0.43
N LEU A 56 -0.08 -0.11 1.12
CA LEU A 56 1.08 0.66 1.54
C LEU A 56 2.10 0.87 0.40
N ASP A 57 2.02 0.05 -0.65
CA ASP A 57 2.89 0.19 -1.81
C ASP A 57 2.56 1.47 -2.60
N GLY A 58 3.60 2.19 -3.02
CA GLY A 58 3.49 3.53 -3.62
C GLY A 58 3.12 4.66 -2.64
N ASN A 59 2.98 4.38 -1.34
CA ASN A 59 2.79 5.42 -0.34
C ASN A 59 4.12 6.07 0.05
N GLN A 60 4.31 7.34 -0.35
CA GLN A 60 5.55 8.09 -0.07
C GLN A 60 5.88 8.25 1.42
N MET A 61 4.89 8.26 2.31
CA MET A 61 5.15 8.28 3.76
C MET A 61 5.72 6.95 4.21
N TRP A 62 5.13 5.83 3.78
CA TRP A 62 5.59 4.48 4.09
C TRP A 62 7.01 4.22 3.54
N GLU A 63 7.27 4.59 2.29
CA GLU A 63 8.61 4.52 1.69
C GLU A 63 9.66 5.25 2.55
N ARG A 64 9.33 6.43 3.09
CA ARG A 64 10.24 7.20 3.95
C ARG A 64 10.38 6.61 5.35
N VAL A 65 9.35 5.95 5.88
CA VAL A 65 9.47 5.19 7.12
C VAL A 65 10.44 4.02 6.94
N LEU A 66 10.38 3.32 5.80
CA LEU A 66 11.34 2.25 5.48
C LEU A 66 12.78 2.76 5.34
N LEU A 67 12.98 4.00 4.87
CA LEU A 67 14.31 4.63 4.85
C LEU A 67 14.92 4.78 6.25
N LEU A 68 14.13 4.92 7.33
CA LEU A 68 14.67 4.96 8.70
C LEU A 68 15.35 3.65 9.11
N PHE A 69 14.90 2.53 8.56
CA PHE A 69 15.44 1.20 8.84
C PHE A 69 16.49 0.76 7.81
N THR A 70 16.65 1.51 6.72
CA THR A 70 17.62 1.22 5.67
C THR A 70 18.96 1.85 6.02
N GLN A 71 20.06 1.15 5.76
CA GLN A 71 21.40 1.74 5.90
C GLN A 71 21.63 2.82 4.82
N GLU A 72 22.28 3.92 5.18
CA GLU A 72 22.49 5.07 4.27
C GLU A 72 23.17 4.69 2.94
N GLU A 73 24.06 3.70 2.97
CA GLU A 73 24.79 3.16 1.80
C GLU A 73 23.87 2.52 0.75
N LYS A 74 22.68 2.09 1.15
CA LYS A 74 21.72 1.37 0.28
C LYS A 74 20.54 2.24 -0.12
N TYR A 75 20.61 3.56 0.11
CA TYR A 75 19.51 4.44 -0.24
C TYR A 75 19.25 4.43 -1.75
N PRO A 76 17.99 4.21 -2.17
CA PRO A 76 17.65 4.26 -3.58
C PRO A 76 17.88 5.69 -4.10
N PRO A 77 18.30 5.84 -5.37
CA PRO A 77 18.61 7.14 -5.98
C PRO A 77 17.35 7.99 -6.29
N ASN A 78 16.46 8.15 -5.31
CA ASN A 78 15.21 8.88 -5.43
C ASN A 78 15.45 10.41 -5.42
N HIS A 79 14.53 11.16 -6.02
CA HIS A 79 14.63 12.62 -6.19
C HIS A 79 14.88 13.37 -4.87
N TYR A 80 14.16 13.00 -3.81
CA TYR A 80 14.20 13.68 -2.51
C TYR A 80 15.47 13.35 -1.70
N VAL A 81 16.02 12.14 -1.80
CA VAL A 81 17.28 11.75 -1.13
C VAL A 81 18.47 12.54 -1.68
N ARG A 82 18.44 12.88 -2.98
CA ARG A 82 19.52 13.62 -3.64
C ARG A 82 19.53 15.12 -3.36
N ARG A 83 18.37 15.71 -3.05
CA ARG A 83 18.21 17.18 -2.95
C ARG A 83 18.15 17.70 -1.52
N VAL A 84 17.78 16.87 -0.56
CA VAL A 84 17.50 17.29 0.82
C VAL A 84 18.42 16.56 1.79
N PRO A 85 19.01 17.24 2.78
CA PRO A 85 19.78 16.58 3.83
C PRO A 85 18.96 15.50 4.54
N ILE A 86 19.51 14.30 4.67
CA ILE A 86 18.85 13.10 5.25
C ILE A 86 18.23 13.39 6.63
N LYS A 87 18.92 14.16 7.48
CA LYS A 87 18.42 14.57 8.81
C LYS A 87 17.07 15.29 8.76
N LYS A 88 16.84 16.13 7.74
CA LYS A 88 15.57 16.86 7.57
C LYS A 88 14.45 15.93 7.09
N ILE A 89 14.78 14.94 6.26
CA ILE A 89 13.84 13.91 5.82
C ILE A 89 13.35 13.09 7.02
N HIS A 90 14.28 12.59 7.85
CA HIS A 90 13.92 11.81 9.03
C HIS A 90 13.12 12.62 10.06
N LEU A 91 13.48 13.88 10.32
CA LEU A 91 12.72 14.74 11.22
C LEU A 91 11.28 14.95 10.74
N TYR A 92 11.10 15.21 9.43
CA TYR A 92 9.79 15.36 8.84
C TYR A 92 8.96 14.09 8.95
N THR A 93 9.54 12.93 8.61
CA THR A 93 8.85 11.64 8.70
C THR A 93 8.50 11.28 10.15
N LEU A 94 9.37 11.56 11.12
CA LEU A 94 9.08 11.34 12.54
C LEU A 94 7.88 12.17 12.99
N LEU A 95 7.83 13.46 12.61
CA LEU A 95 6.68 14.31 12.92
C LEU A 95 5.38 13.77 12.32
N GLN A 96 5.40 13.32 11.06
CA GLN A 96 4.23 12.72 10.41
C GLN A 96 3.75 11.45 11.14
N VAL A 97 4.67 10.58 11.55
CA VAL A 97 4.34 9.36 12.30
C VAL A 97 3.75 9.71 13.66
N VAL A 98 4.31 10.70 14.37
CA VAL A 98 3.76 11.17 15.65
C VAL A 98 2.33 11.68 15.47
N LEU A 99 2.07 12.49 14.45
CA LEU A 99 0.71 12.97 14.16
C LEU A 99 -0.26 11.83 13.82
N LEU A 100 0.20 10.82 13.08
CA LEU A 100 -0.61 9.62 12.78
C LEU A 100 -0.94 8.83 14.05
N VAL A 101 0.03 8.67 14.96
CA VAL A 101 -0.17 8.00 16.25
C VAL A 101 -1.14 8.78 17.13
N ILE A 102 -1.01 10.11 17.21
CA ILE A 102 -1.96 10.97 17.93
C ILE A 102 -3.37 10.80 17.35
N LEU A 103 -3.51 10.85 16.02
CA LEU A 103 -4.80 10.64 15.36
C LEU A 103 -5.39 9.26 15.69
N TRP A 104 -4.56 8.21 15.73
CA TRP A 104 -5.00 6.87 16.09
C TRP A 104 -5.49 6.77 17.53
N PHE A 105 -4.89 7.50 18.48
CA PHE A 105 -5.38 7.54 19.86
C PHE A 105 -6.67 8.36 20.04
N VAL A 106 -6.86 9.39 19.22
CA VAL A 106 -8.07 10.23 19.27
C VAL A 106 -9.27 9.54 18.59
N LYS A 107 -9.01 8.63 17.65
CA LYS A 107 -10.01 7.97 16.81
C LYS A 107 -10.56 6.71 17.45
#